data_AF-A0A8H7BQM0-F1
#
_entry.id   AF-A0A8H7BQM0-F1
#
_cell.length_a   1.000
_cell.length_b   1.000
_cell.length_c   1.000
_cell.angle_alpha   90.00
_cell.angle_beta   90.00
_cell.angle_gamma   90.00
#
_symmetry.space_group_name_H-M   'P 1'
#
loop_
_entity.id
_entity.type
_entity.pdbx_description
1 polymer ?
#
loop_
_entity_poly.entity_id
_entity_poly.type
_entity_poly.pdbx_seq_one_letter_code
_entity_poly.pdbx_strand_id
1 'polypeptide(L)'
;MSASSSQGINTLLEAEREAAKIVTSAKQHRVQRLKDARTEAAKDIDDLKAQKAAEYQNFVAQHSGESDQSLVKVDQETDAKIAEIRAKYEENKEQAINQLMDAITRVQAAPHQNFRV
;
A
#
# COMPACT_ATOMS: atom_id res chain seq x y z
N MET A 1 55.74 -14.89 66.70
CA MET A 1 55.83 -14.16 65.41
C MET A 1 54.91 -14.71 64.32
N SER A 2 53.83 -15.46 64.62
CA SER A 2 52.95 -16.09 63.60
C SER A 2 51.60 -15.41 63.35
N ALA A 3 51.12 -14.55 64.25
CA ALA A 3 49.79 -13.92 64.14
C ALA A 3 49.70 -12.81 63.06
N SER A 4 50.82 -12.17 62.72
CA SER A 4 50.88 -11.11 61.68
C SER A 4 50.77 -11.70 60.26
N SER A 5 51.30 -12.91 60.06
CA SER A 5 51.22 -13.61 58.77
C SER A 5 49.80 -14.11 58.46
N SER A 6 49.06 -14.61 59.46
CA SER A 6 47.68 -15.08 59.26
C SER A 6 46.70 -13.95 58.97
N GLN A 7 46.90 -12.75 59.54
CA GLN A 7 46.01 -11.61 59.32
C GLN A 7 46.10 -11.10 57.87
N GLY A 8 47.31 -11.00 57.31
CA GLY A 8 47.53 -10.57 55.92
C GLY A 8 47.02 -11.58 54.88
N ILE A 9 47.06 -12.88 55.20
CA ILE A 9 46.49 -13.91 54.33
C ILE A 9 44.96 -13.82 54.30
N ASN A 10 44.33 -13.59 55.46
CA ASN A 10 42.87 -13.45 55.53
C ASN A 10 42.36 -12.22 54.77
N THR A 11 43.07 -11.08 54.83
CA THR A 11 42.68 -9.88 54.07
C THR A 11 42.81 -10.10 52.56
N LEU A 12 43.83 -10.83 52.10
CA LEU A 12 43.97 -11.19 50.69
C LEU A 12 42.88 -12.14 50.21
N LEU A 13 42.50 -13.14 51.02
CA LEU A 13 41.40 -14.06 50.73
C LEU A 13 40.05 -13.34 50.66
N GLU A 14 39.83 -12.33 51.49
CA GLU A 14 38.61 -11.53 51.47
C GLU A 14 38.56 -10.63 50.22
N ALA A 15 39.68 -9.98 49.88
CA ALA A 15 39.81 -9.22 48.64
C ALA A 15 39.60 -10.09 47.39
N GLU A 16 40.10 -11.34 47.38
CA GLU A 16 39.88 -12.29 46.29
C GLU A 16 38.39 -12.65 46.14
N ARG A 17 37.68 -12.87 47.25
CA ARG A 17 36.24 -13.13 47.25
C ARG A 17 35.44 -11.92 46.74
N GLU A 18 35.80 -10.71 47.14
CA GLU A 18 35.15 -9.49 46.66
C GLU A 18 35.40 -9.29 45.16
N ALA A 19 36.64 -9.46 44.69
CA ALA A 19 36.96 -9.39 43.27
C ALA A 19 36.18 -10.44 42.46
N ALA A 20 36.09 -11.68 42.95
CA ALA A 20 35.31 -12.74 42.31
C ALA A 20 33.81 -12.39 42.25
N LYS A 21 33.25 -11.80 43.30
CA LYS A 21 31.85 -11.33 43.33
C LYS A 21 31.62 -10.22 42.30
N ILE A 22 32.52 -9.24 42.22
CA ILE A 22 32.44 -8.12 41.25
C ILE A 22 32.46 -8.66 39.81
N VAL A 23 33.35 -9.60 39.50
CA VAL A 23 33.42 -10.20 38.16
C VAL A 23 32.14 -10.99 37.84
N THR A 24 31.61 -11.72 38.82
CA THR A 24 30.40 -12.54 38.64
C THR A 24 29.16 -11.67 38.43
N SER A 25 29.00 -10.61 39.22
CA SER A 25 27.89 -9.64 39.07
C SER A 25 27.98 -8.91 37.72
N ALA A 26 29.18 -8.51 37.29
CA ALA A 26 29.39 -7.89 35.98
C ALA A 26 29.01 -8.84 34.83
N LYS A 27 29.37 -10.14 34.92
CA LYS A 27 28.97 -11.15 33.93
C LYS A 27 27.45 -11.34 33.91
N GLN A 28 26.81 -11.45 35.07
CA GLN A 28 25.35 -11.59 35.16
C GLN A 28 24.64 -10.35 34.58
N HIS A 29 25.09 -9.15 34.92
CA HIS A 29 24.53 -7.90 34.39
C HIS A 29 24.67 -7.83 32.87
N ARG A 30 25.79 -8.27 32.30
CA ARG A 30 25.96 -8.35 30.84
C ARG A 30 24.94 -9.29 30.20
N VAL A 31 24.73 -10.47 30.76
CA VAL A 31 23.76 -11.44 30.25
C VAL A 31 22.34 -10.89 30.37
N GLN A 32 22.02 -10.23 31.49
CA GLN A 32 20.72 -9.62 31.72
C GLN A 32 20.45 -8.52 30.69
N ARG A 33 21.38 -7.58 30.47
CA ARG A 33 21.23 -6.54 29.43
C ARG A 33 21.00 -7.13 28.03
N LEU A 34 21.67 -8.22 27.70
CA LEU A 34 21.47 -8.90 26.41
C LEU A 34 20.06 -9.51 26.30
N LYS A 35 19.54 -10.05 27.39
CA LYS A 35 18.18 -10.61 27.44
C LYS A 35 17.12 -9.51 27.37
N ASP A 36 17.33 -8.42 28.10
CA ASP A 36 16.44 -7.26 28.11
C ASP A 36 16.36 -6.65 26.71
N ALA A 37 17.51 -6.41 26.07
CA ALA A 37 17.56 -5.88 24.69
C ALA A 37 16.82 -6.77 23.68
N ARG A 38 16.90 -8.10 23.82
CA ARG A 38 16.15 -9.03 22.96
C ARG A 38 14.64 -8.96 23.23
N THR A 39 14.25 -8.82 24.48
CA THR A 39 12.84 -8.77 24.89
C THR A 39 12.21 -7.44 24.45
N GLU A 40 12.93 -6.34 24.59
CA GLU A 40 12.52 -5.02 24.13
C GLU A 40 12.40 -4.99 22.60
N ALA A 41 13.39 -5.50 21.86
CA ALA A 41 13.29 -5.60 20.41
C ALA A 41 12.12 -6.48 19.94
N ALA A 42 11.82 -7.58 20.64
CA ALA A 42 10.66 -8.41 20.34
C ALA A 42 9.34 -7.65 20.55
N LYS A 43 9.24 -6.88 21.63
CA LYS A 43 8.08 -6.03 21.92
C LYS A 43 7.89 -4.96 20.84
N ASP A 44 8.96 -4.26 20.46
CA ASP A 44 8.92 -3.24 19.40
C ASP A 44 8.48 -3.83 18.05
N ILE A 45 8.93 -5.05 17.73
CA ILE A 45 8.50 -5.76 16.52
C ILE A 45 7.00 -6.05 16.55
N ASP A 46 6.48 -6.49 17.69
CA ASP A 46 5.06 -6.82 17.82
C ASP A 46 4.17 -5.56 17.78
N ASP A 47 4.62 -4.47 18.41
CA ASP A 47 3.96 -3.17 18.35
C ASP A 47 3.94 -2.63 16.89
N LEU A 48 5.05 -2.75 16.17
CA LEU A 48 5.13 -2.32 14.77
C LEU A 48 4.25 -3.19 13.86
N LYS A 49 4.21 -4.51 14.09
CA LYS A 49 3.28 -5.41 13.37
C LYS A 49 1.83 -5.02 13.61
N ALA A 50 1.45 -4.74 14.86
CA ALA A 50 0.10 -4.32 15.19
C ALA A 50 -0.27 -2.99 14.49
N GLN A 51 0.64 -2.00 14.51
CA GLN A 51 0.46 -0.75 13.79
C GLN A 51 0.31 -0.96 12.28
N LYS A 52 1.19 -1.75 11.66
CA LYS A 52 1.12 -2.04 10.22
C LYS A 52 -0.12 -2.83 9.83
N ALA A 53 -0.57 -3.74 10.69
CA ALA A 53 -1.82 -4.48 10.47
C ALA A 53 -3.03 -3.53 10.52
N ALA A 54 -3.06 -2.59 11.47
CA ALA A 54 -4.11 -1.58 11.57
C ALA A 54 -4.10 -0.62 10.37
N GLU A 55 -2.92 -0.13 9.95
CA GLU A 55 -2.75 0.67 8.74
C GLU A 55 -3.26 -0.09 7.50
N TYR A 56 -2.90 -1.37 7.38
CA TYR A 56 -3.35 -2.21 6.27
C TYR A 56 -4.87 -2.41 6.28
N GLN A 57 -5.47 -2.70 7.43
CA GLN A 57 -6.93 -2.83 7.55
C GLN A 57 -7.64 -1.53 7.17
N ASN A 58 -7.14 -0.38 7.63
CA ASN A 58 -7.68 0.93 7.26
C ASN A 58 -7.55 1.19 5.76
N PHE A 59 -6.40 0.86 5.18
CA PHE A 59 -6.17 0.99 3.73
C PHE A 59 -7.13 0.12 2.94
N VAL A 60 -7.32 -1.14 3.33
CA VAL A 60 -8.28 -2.06 2.71
C VAL A 60 -9.71 -1.56 2.88
N ALA A 61 -10.11 -1.08 4.05
CA ALA A 61 -11.44 -0.53 4.28
C ALA A 61 -11.73 0.69 3.40
N GLN A 62 -10.74 1.57 3.21
CA GLN A 62 -10.87 2.76 2.35
C GLN A 62 -10.92 2.40 0.86
N HIS A 63 -10.08 1.46 0.40
CA HIS A 63 -9.97 1.14 -1.02
C HIS A 63 -10.93 0.05 -1.48
N SER A 64 -11.43 -0.81 -0.60
CA SER A 64 -12.41 -1.84 -0.95
C SER A 64 -13.74 -1.23 -1.42
N GLY A 65 -14.13 -0.07 -0.90
CA GLY A 65 -15.31 0.67 -1.37
C GLY A 65 -15.05 1.64 -2.54
N GLU A 66 -13.80 1.93 -2.88
CA GLU A 66 -13.46 2.86 -3.96
C GLU A 66 -13.82 2.28 -5.34
N SER A 67 -13.73 0.95 -5.51
CA SER A 67 -14.17 0.30 -6.76
C SER A 67 -15.66 0.53 -7.02
N ASP A 68 -16.49 0.44 -5.98
CA ASP A 68 -17.94 0.64 -6.13
C ASP A 68 -18.26 2.10 -6.44
N GLN A 69 -17.56 3.06 -5.81
CA GLN A 69 -17.75 4.48 -6.11
C GLN A 69 -17.30 4.84 -7.53
N SER A 70 -16.21 4.24 -8.01
CA SER A 70 -15.72 4.44 -9.37
C SER A 70 -16.72 3.89 -10.39
N LEU A 71 -17.27 2.69 -10.16
CA LEU A 71 -18.29 2.10 -11.02
C LEU A 71 -19.54 2.98 -11.10
N VAL A 72 -20.05 3.48 -9.97
CA VAL A 72 -21.22 4.37 -9.96
C VAL A 72 -20.98 5.65 -10.77
N LYS A 73 -19.79 6.25 -10.69
CA LYS A 73 -19.45 7.43 -11.50
C LYS A 73 -19.38 7.09 -12.98
N VAL A 74 -18.78 5.96 -13.34
CA VAL A 74 -18.69 5.50 -14.74
C VAL A 74 -20.09 5.22 -15.30
N ASP A 75 -20.97 4.60 -14.53
CA ASP A 75 -22.35 4.34 -14.95
C ASP A 75 -23.11 5.65 -15.19
N GLN A 76 -23.02 6.60 -14.27
CA GLN A 76 -23.64 7.93 -14.42
C GLN A 76 -23.12 8.68 -15.66
N GLU A 77 -21.82 8.68 -15.90
CA GLU A 77 -21.24 9.30 -17.10
C GLU A 77 -21.65 8.58 -18.38
N THR A 78 -21.77 7.26 -18.33
CA THR A 78 -22.18 6.44 -19.47
C THR A 78 -23.63 6.72 -19.83
N ASP A 79 -24.52 6.78 -18.84
CA ASP A 79 -25.93 7.13 -19.04
C ASP A 79 -26.08 8.55 -19.59
N ALA A 80 -25.29 9.51 -19.09
CA ALA A 80 -25.28 10.87 -19.62
C ALA A 80 -24.82 10.92 -21.08
N LYS A 81 -23.75 10.21 -21.44
CA LYS A 81 -23.26 10.12 -22.83
C LYS A 81 -24.27 9.42 -23.75
N ILE A 82 -24.94 8.37 -23.28
CA ILE A 82 -26.01 7.70 -24.04
C ILE A 82 -27.16 8.66 -24.31
N ALA A 83 -27.58 9.45 -23.30
CA ALA A 83 -28.62 10.45 -23.46
C ALA A 83 -28.22 11.53 -24.49
N GLU A 84 -26.98 12.00 -24.44
CA GLU A 84 -26.44 12.96 -25.42
C GLU A 84 -26.43 12.40 -26.84
N ILE A 85 -25.97 11.15 -27.02
CA ILE A 85 -25.97 10.47 -28.33
C ILE A 85 -27.39 10.34 -28.87
N ARG A 86 -28.36 9.95 -28.03
CA ARG A 86 -29.77 9.84 -28.44
C ARG A 86 -30.34 11.19 -28.86
N ALA A 87 -30.06 12.26 -28.11
CA ALA A 87 -30.51 13.60 -28.46
C ALA A 87 -29.93 14.05 -29.81
N LYS A 88 -28.63 13.88 -30.02
CA LYS A 88 -27.96 14.16 -31.30
C LYS A 88 -28.50 13.31 -32.45
N TYR A 89 -28.83 12.05 -32.19
CA TYR A 89 -29.45 11.18 -33.18
C TYR A 89 -30.81 11.73 -33.61
N GLU A 90 -31.72 12.03 -32.68
CA GLU A 90 -33.05 12.53 -33.03
C GLU A 90 -32.99 13.88 -33.75
N GLU A 91 -32.05 14.77 -33.39
CA GLU A 91 -31.84 16.05 -34.07
C GLU A 91 -31.39 15.87 -35.53
N ASN A 92 -30.46 14.95 -35.78
CA ASN A 92 -29.82 14.80 -37.10
C ASN A 92 -30.49 13.75 -37.99
N LYS A 93 -31.39 12.93 -37.44
CA LYS A 93 -32.04 11.82 -38.13
C LYS A 93 -32.80 12.26 -39.37
N GLU A 94 -33.63 13.30 -39.26
CA GLU A 94 -34.41 13.78 -40.41
C GLU A 94 -33.51 14.35 -41.50
N GLN A 95 -32.47 15.10 -41.12
CA GLN A 95 -31.51 15.64 -42.07
C GLN A 95 -30.76 14.54 -42.82
N ALA A 96 -30.31 13.50 -42.11
CA ALA A 96 -29.62 12.37 -42.72
C ALA A 96 -30.53 11.57 -43.67
N ILE A 97 -31.80 11.35 -43.29
CA ILE A 97 -32.79 10.69 -44.15
C ILE A 97 -33.04 11.51 -45.42
N ASN A 98 -33.23 12.82 -45.30
CA ASN A 98 -33.46 13.69 -46.45
C ASN A 98 -32.26 13.70 -47.40
N GLN A 99 -31.03 13.80 -46.89
CA GLN A 99 -29.83 13.70 -47.71
C GLN A 99 -29.71 12.37 -48.45
N LEU A 100 -30.05 11.25 -47.78
CA LEU A 100 -30.05 9.93 -48.41
C LEU A 100 -31.11 9.84 -49.52
N MET A 101 -32.32 10.34 -49.27
CA MET A 101 -33.42 10.35 -50.25
C MET A 101 -33.10 11.24 -51.46
N ASP A 102 -32.52 12.41 -51.23
CA ASP A 102 -32.06 13.31 -52.29
C ASP A 102 -30.97 12.65 -53.15
N ALA A 103 -30.01 11.96 -52.53
CA ALA A 103 -28.96 11.25 -53.25
C ALA A 103 -29.51 10.08 -54.10
N ILE A 104 -30.49 9.34 -53.57
CA ILE A 104 -31.12 8.21 -54.29
C ILE A 104 -32.00 8.69 -55.44
N THR A 105 -32.74 9.78 -55.27
CA THR A 105 -33.67 10.30 -56.29
C THR A 105 -32.97 11.14 -57.37
N ARG A 106 -31.77 11.67 -57.08
CA ARG A 106 -30.96 12.43 -58.05
C ARG A 106 -30.22 11.51 -59.02
N VAL A 107 -30.92 11.11 -60.08
CA VAL A 107 -30.31 10.37 -61.19
C VAL A 107 -29.50 11.32 -62.07
N GLN A 108 -28.17 11.22 -62.01
CA GLN A 108 -27.27 11.86 -62.97
C GLN A 108 -26.91 10.88 -64.09
N ALA A 109 -27.67 10.93 -65.18
CA ALA A 109 -27.33 10.23 -66.41
C ALA A 109 -26.18 10.98 -67.10
N ALA A 110 -24.94 10.53 -66.84
CA ALA A 110 -23.76 10.99 -67.54
C ALA A 110 -23.27 9.89 -68.51
N PRO A 111 -22.84 10.24 -69.73
CA PRO A 111 -22.21 9.26 -70.61
C PRO A 111 -20.95 8.72 -69.95
N HIS A 112 -20.67 7.44 -70.20
CA HIS A 112 -19.44 6.81 -69.71
C HIS A 112 -18.23 7.62 -70.18
N GLN A 113 -17.18 7.71 -69.37
CA GLN A 113 -16.01 8.58 -69.61
C GLN A 113 -15.33 8.35 -70.98
N ASN A 114 -15.56 7.18 -71.59
CA ASN A 114 -15.00 6.77 -72.88
C ASN A 114 -16.00 6.84 -74.05
N PHE A 115 -17.17 7.48 -73.88
CA PHE A 115 -18.13 7.62 -74.96
C PHE A 115 -17.54 8.46 -76.10
N ARG A 116 -17.43 7.87 -77.31
CA ARG A 116 -16.99 8.54 -78.54
C ARG A 116 -18.16 8.54 -79.52
N VAL A 117 -18.42 9.70 -80.11
CA VAL A 117 -19.48 9.97 -81.12
C VAL A 117 -19.11 9.33 -82.45
#